data_AF-A0AAD1F300-F1
#
_entry.id   AF-A0AAD1F300-F1
#
_cell.length_a   1.000
_cell.length_b   1.000
_cell.length_c   1.000
_cell.angle_alpha   90.00
_cell.angle_beta   90.00
_cell.angle_gamma   90.00
#
_symmetry.space_group_name_H-M   'P 1'
#
loop_
_entity.id
_entity.type
_entity.pdbx_description
1 polymer ?
#
loop_
_entity_poly.entity_id
_entity_poly.type
_entity_poly.pdbx_seq_one_letter_code
_entity_poly.pdbx_strand_id
1 'polypeptide(L)'
;MKNTLWTLCLALFAGHELDAVAQSEWRLLYGLRHLDPALGQALFIALHVPLVVALIGLTGHSRPAVRRSSRRLLAGFAVVHAGLHFNLREHPLYRFDSPLSQALIFACAGAGLLYLLVDLGRRDRQAALPLTD
;
A
#
# COMPACT_ATOMS: atom_id res chain seq x y z
N MET A 1 -8.01 2.08 -17.50
CA MET A 1 -8.64 1.63 -16.23
C MET A 1 -7.67 0.88 -15.32
N LYS A 2 -7.28 -0.39 -15.57
CA LYS A 2 -6.40 -1.14 -14.65
C LYS A 2 -5.08 -0.41 -14.31
N ASN A 3 -4.37 0.11 -15.31
CA ASN A 3 -3.13 0.85 -15.07
C ASN A 3 -3.37 2.16 -14.31
N THR A 4 -4.48 2.85 -14.59
CA THR A 4 -4.91 4.06 -13.87
C THR A 4 -5.16 3.76 -12.39
N LEU A 5 -5.91 2.69 -12.08
CA LEU A 5 -6.17 2.24 -10.70
C LEU A 5 -4.88 1.86 -9.97
N TRP A 6 -3.96 1.17 -10.66
CA TRP A 6 -2.64 0.86 -10.12
C TRP A 6 -1.84 2.12 -9.77
N THR A 7 -1.74 3.07 -10.71
CA THR A 7 -0.99 4.31 -10.49
C THR A 7 -1.63 5.15 -9.38
N LEU A 8 -2.96 5.20 -9.33
CA LEU A 8 -3.68 5.89 -8.26
C LEU A 8 -3.43 5.23 -6.89
N CYS A 9 -3.51 3.90 -6.81
CA CYS A 9 -3.18 3.14 -5.60
C CYS A 9 -1.77 3.46 -5.11
N LEU A 10 -0.78 3.44 -6.01
CA LEU A 10 0.61 3.74 -5.67
C LEU A 10 0.81 5.19 -5.22
N ALA A 11 0.16 6.16 -5.89
CA ALA A 11 0.24 7.57 -5.53
C ALA A 11 -0.39 7.85 -4.16
N LEU A 12 -1.55 7.25 -3.87
CA LEU A 12 -2.20 7.35 -2.57
C LEU A 12 -1.37 6.67 -1.47
N PHE A 13 -0.74 5.53 -1.78
CA PHE A 13 0.18 4.85 -0.86
C PHE A 13 1.36 5.75 -0.52
N ALA A 14 2.02 6.33 -1.52
CA ALA A 14 3.13 7.25 -1.31
C ALA A 14 2.69 8.50 -0.51
N GLY A 15 1.50 9.03 -0.78
CA GLY A 15 0.93 10.13 0.00
C GLY A 15 0.68 9.74 1.47
N HIS A 16 0.17 8.53 1.71
CA HIS A 16 0.01 7.97 3.05
C HIS A 16 1.35 7.86 3.78
N GLU A 17 2.42 7.39 3.12
CA GLU A 17 3.75 7.31 3.75
C GLU A 17 4.30 8.67 4.18
N LEU A 18 4.04 9.73 3.40
CA LEU A 18 4.41 11.10 3.79
C LEU A 18 3.62 11.57 5.02
N ASP A 19 2.31 11.29 5.05
CA ASP A 19 1.46 11.58 6.21
C ASP A 19 1.86 10.72 7.42
N ALA A 20 2.26 9.46 7.22
CA ALA A 20 2.72 8.57 8.28
C ALA A 20 3.97 9.11 9.00
N VAL A 21 4.88 9.74 8.26
CA VAL A 21 6.00 10.48 8.86
C VAL A 21 5.47 11.68 9.68
N ALA A 22 4.55 12.46 9.13
CA ALA A 22 3.97 13.61 9.84
C ALA A 22 3.22 13.22 11.13
N GLN A 23 2.49 12.10 11.10
CA GLN A 23 1.70 11.59 12.22
C GLN A 23 2.48 10.69 13.19
N SER A 24 3.78 10.50 12.95
CA SER A 24 4.65 9.67 13.79
C SER A 24 4.23 8.19 13.87
N GLU A 25 3.84 7.59 12.73
CA GLU A 25 3.35 6.21 12.66
C GLU A 25 4.33 5.17 13.23
N TRP A 26 5.64 5.45 13.18
CA TRP A 26 6.66 4.58 13.79
C TRP A 26 6.41 4.31 15.28
N ARG A 27 5.65 5.16 15.97
CA ARG A 27 5.25 4.96 17.37
C ARG A 27 4.23 3.83 17.56
N LEU A 28 3.51 3.45 16.50
CA LEU A 28 2.62 2.28 16.47
C LEU A 28 3.37 0.97 16.19
N LEU A 29 4.60 1.05 15.66
CA LEU A 29 5.40 -0.13 15.34
C LEU A 29 6.14 -0.64 16.58
N TYR A 30 5.92 -1.91 16.95
CA TYR A 30 6.52 -2.52 18.15
C TYR A 30 8.04 -2.36 18.26
N GLY A 31 8.78 -2.36 17.14
CA GLY A 31 10.23 -2.21 17.12
C GLY A 31 10.74 -0.76 17.23
N LEU A 32 9.94 0.24 16.85
CA LEU A 32 10.37 1.65 16.82
C LEU A 32 9.71 2.51 17.92
N ARG A 33 8.63 2.01 18.55
CA ARG A 33 7.82 2.75 19.54
C ARG A 33 8.57 3.26 20.77
N HIS A 34 9.67 2.62 21.14
CA HIS A 34 10.44 2.92 22.36
C HIS A 34 11.72 3.70 22.09
N LEU A 35 12.02 3.97 20.82
CA LEU A 35 13.20 4.76 20.47
C LEU A 35 12.97 6.23 20.78
N ASP A 36 14.07 6.97 20.92
CA ASP A 36 14.04 8.42 20.90
C ASP A 36 13.25 8.91 19.67
N PRO A 37 12.36 9.91 19.79
CA PRO A 37 11.50 10.35 18.69
C PRO A 37 12.27 10.71 17.41
N ALA A 38 13.41 11.38 17.52
CA ALA A 38 14.21 11.77 16.35
C ALA A 38 14.88 10.57 15.70
N LEU A 39 15.41 9.64 16.51
CA LEU A 39 15.98 8.38 16.01
C LEU A 39 14.91 7.50 15.35
N GLY A 40 13.73 7.39 15.96
CA GLY A 40 12.60 6.62 15.44
C GLY A 40 12.13 7.14 14.08
N GLN A 41 12.00 8.46 13.93
CA GLN A 41 11.68 9.09 12.65
C GLN A 41 12.77 8.84 11.60
N ALA A 42 14.05 9.03 11.96
CA ALA A 42 15.16 8.84 11.04
C ALA A 42 15.25 7.40 10.52
N LEU A 43 15.11 6.41 11.41
CA LEU A 43 15.10 5.00 11.04
C LEU A 43 13.87 4.63 10.23
N PHE A 44 12.69 5.15 10.57
CA PHE A 44 11.48 4.94 9.79
C PHE A 44 11.72 5.39 8.34
N ILE A 45 12.16 6.62 8.12
CA ILE A 45 12.45 7.14 6.76
C ILE A 45 13.55 6.31 6.08
N ALA A 46 14.67 6.04 6.77
CA ALA A 46 15.81 5.35 6.20
C ALA A 46 15.47 3.91 5.76
N LEU A 47 14.64 3.18 6.52
CA LEU A 47 14.19 1.84 6.17
C LEU A 47 13.19 1.82 5.00
N HIS A 48 12.42 2.91 4.81
CA HIS A 48 11.54 3.02 3.66
C HIS A 48 12.30 3.18 2.34
N VAL A 49 13.49 3.77 2.32
CA VAL A 49 14.28 3.92 1.08
C VAL A 49 14.57 2.59 0.38
N PRO A 50 15.23 1.59 1.01
CA PRO A 50 15.48 0.30 0.36
C PRO A 50 14.18 -0.47 0.08
N LEU A 51 13.17 -0.34 0.93
CA LEU A 51 11.85 -0.93 0.70
C LEU A 51 11.21 -0.39 -0.59
N VAL A 52 11.20 0.93 -0.77
CA VAL A 52 10.65 1.59 -1.97
C VAL A 52 11.44 1.18 -3.22
N VAL A 53 12.78 1.09 -3.15
CA VAL A 53 13.59 0.58 -4.26
C VAL A 53 13.17 -0.84 -4.65
N ALA A 54 13.03 -1.74 -3.66
CA ALA A 54 12.59 -3.11 -3.90
C ALA A 54 11.18 -3.16 -4.51
N LEU A 55 10.23 -2.36 -4.00
CA LEU A 55 8.87 -2.29 -4.50
C LEU A 55 8.80 -1.76 -5.93
N ILE A 56 9.55 -0.71 -6.27
CA ILE A 56 9.65 -0.19 -7.64
C ILE A 56 10.22 -1.27 -8.56
N GLY A 57 11.32 -1.93 -8.17
CA GLY A 57 11.93 -3.00 -8.95
C GLY A 57 10.99 -4.17 -9.20
N LEU A 58 10.27 -4.63 -8.17
CA LEU A 58 9.35 -5.76 -8.24
C LEU A 58 8.07 -5.44 -9.03
N THR A 59 7.52 -4.24 -8.87
CA THR A 59 6.27 -3.81 -9.54
C THR A 59 6.49 -3.22 -10.94
N GLY A 60 7.74 -2.94 -11.29
CA GLY A 60 8.23 -2.55 -12.61
C GLY A 60 8.93 -3.68 -13.38
N HIS A 61 9.10 -4.86 -12.77
CA HIS A 61 9.91 -5.95 -13.32
C HIS A 61 9.55 -6.34 -14.77
N SER A 62 10.56 -6.64 -15.60
CA SER A 62 10.37 -6.97 -17.02
C SER A 62 9.52 -8.24 -17.21
N ARG A 63 9.80 -9.29 -16.42
CA ARG A 63 8.98 -10.53 -16.37
C ARG A 63 7.53 -10.22 -15.96
N PRO A 64 6.52 -10.46 -16.83
CA PRO A 64 5.13 -10.10 -16.55
C PRO A 64 4.52 -10.83 -15.35
N ALA A 65 4.94 -12.07 -15.08
CA ALA A 65 4.47 -12.84 -13.93
C ALA A 65 4.84 -12.18 -12.61
N VAL A 66 6.14 -11.88 -12.41
CA VAL A 66 6.65 -11.17 -11.23
C VAL A 66 5.95 -9.83 -11.08
N ARG A 67 5.93 -9.02 -12.14
CA ARG A 67 5.28 -7.70 -12.12
C ARG A 67 3.83 -7.76 -11.66
N ARG A 68 3.04 -8.68 -12.22
CA ARG A 68 1.62 -8.82 -11.86
C ARG A 68 1.45 -9.31 -10.43
N SER A 69 2.21 -10.32 -10.01
CA SER A 69 2.13 -10.83 -8.64
C SER A 69 2.49 -9.77 -7.62
N SER A 70 3.59 -9.04 -7.83
CA SER A 70 4.02 -7.95 -6.94
C SER A 70 2.97 -6.84 -6.84
N ARG A 71 2.37 -6.43 -7.96
CA ARG A 71 1.30 -5.42 -7.95
C ARG A 71 0.06 -5.89 -7.20
N ARG A 72 -0.32 -7.16 -7.33
CA ARG A 72 -1.44 -7.75 -6.57
C ARG A 72 -1.14 -7.81 -5.08
N LEU A 73 0.06 -8.23 -4.72
CA LEU A 73 0.49 -8.28 -3.33
C LEU A 73 0.46 -6.89 -2.70
N LEU A 74 0.98 -5.86 -3.38
CA LEU A 74 0.92 -4.50 -2.87
C LEU A 74 -0.51 -3.95 -2.79
N ALA A 75 -1.33 -4.20 -3.80
CA ALA A 75 -2.75 -3.79 -3.78
C ALA A 75 -3.55 -4.49 -2.67
N GLY A 76 -3.28 -5.77 -2.42
CA GLY A 76 -3.85 -6.51 -1.30
C GLY A 76 -3.34 -6.01 0.05
N PHE A 77 -2.05 -5.69 0.13
CA PHE A 77 -1.45 -5.07 1.30
C PHE A 77 -2.14 -3.74 1.63
N ALA A 78 -2.42 -2.87 0.65
CA ALA A 78 -3.16 -1.62 0.87
C ALA A 78 -4.52 -1.84 1.55
N VAL A 79 -5.25 -2.89 1.17
CA VAL A 79 -6.54 -3.24 1.80
C VAL A 79 -6.36 -3.70 3.24
N VAL A 80 -5.42 -4.62 3.48
CA VAL A 80 -5.10 -5.10 4.84
C VAL A 80 -4.60 -3.96 5.72
N HIS A 81 -3.75 -3.10 5.18
CA HIS A 81 -3.15 -1.95 5.85
C HIS A 81 -4.21 -0.97 6.34
N ALA A 82 -5.20 -0.62 5.50
CA ALA A 82 -6.33 0.19 5.95
C ALA A 82 -7.16 -0.51 7.04
N GLY A 83 -7.28 -1.84 7.01
CA GLY A 83 -7.87 -2.62 8.09
C GLY A 83 -7.09 -2.50 9.41
N LEU A 84 -5.76 -2.48 9.35
CA LEU A 84 -4.92 -2.25 10.54
C LEU A 84 -5.13 -0.85 11.10
N HIS A 85 -5.17 0.18 10.25
CA HIS A 85 -5.51 1.55 10.68
C HIS A 85 -6.88 1.63 11.32
N PHE A 86 -7.88 1.02 10.70
CA PHE A 86 -9.22 0.97 11.26
C PHE A 86 -9.24 0.29 12.63
N ASN A 87 -8.49 -0.80 12.83
CA ASN A 87 -8.40 -1.48 14.11
C ASN A 87 -7.65 -0.66 15.18
N LEU A 88 -6.63 0.10 14.77
CA LEU A 88 -5.79 0.91 15.66
C LEU A 88 -6.34 2.31 15.91
N ARG A 89 -7.48 2.69 15.32
CA ARG A 89 -8.04 4.06 15.38
C ARG A 89 -8.30 4.57 16.81
N GLU A 90 -8.55 3.67 17.76
CA GLU A 90 -8.79 4.01 19.18
C GLU A 90 -7.51 3.92 20.02
N HIS A 91 -6.38 3.55 19.42
CA HIS A 91 -5.11 3.42 20.12
C HIS A 91 -4.57 4.81 20.51
N PRO A 92 -4.06 5.02 21.75
CA PRO A 92 -3.60 6.34 22.23
C PRO A 92 -2.48 7.01 21.43
N LEU A 93 -1.76 6.22 20.61
CA LEU A 93 -0.67 6.71 19.75
C LEU A 93 -1.12 6.92 18.29
N TYR A 94 -2.38 6.62 17.97
CA TYR A 94 -2.96 6.85 16.65
C TYR A 94 -3.25 8.34 16.47
N ARG A 95 -2.92 8.88 15.29
CA ARG A 95 -3.02 10.33 15.00
C ARG A 95 -3.60 10.66 13.63
N PHE A 96 -4.11 9.67 12.90
CA PHE A 96 -4.65 9.85 11.56
C PHE A 96 -6.12 10.29 11.62
N ASP A 97 -6.39 11.37 12.34
CA ASP A 97 -7.75 11.87 12.58
C ASP A 97 -8.21 12.86 11.51
N SER A 98 -7.27 13.39 10.72
CA SER A 98 -7.56 14.38 9.70
C SER A 98 -8.33 13.77 8.52
N PRO A 99 -9.23 14.52 7.86
CA PRO A 99 -9.90 14.04 6.66
C PRO A 99 -8.93 13.65 5.54
N LEU A 100 -7.79 14.33 5.43
CA LEU A 100 -6.76 14.00 4.45
C LEU A 100 -6.12 12.65 4.74
N SER A 101 -5.72 12.41 6.00
CA SER A 101 -5.15 11.14 6.46
C SER A 101 -6.10 9.97 6.17
N GLN A 102 -7.37 10.12 6.56
CA GLN A 102 -8.39 9.11 6.33
C GLN A 102 -8.65 8.88 4.83
N ALA A 103 -8.66 9.96 4.03
CA ALA A 103 -8.79 9.86 2.59
C ALA A 103 -7.60 9.10 1.98
N LEU A 104 -6.36 9.39 2.38
CA LEU A 104 -5.17 8.70 1.88
C LEU A 104 -5.24 7.20 2.20
N ILE A 105 -5.55 6.83 3.45
CA ILE A 105 -5.65 5.43 3.89
C ILE A 105 -6.75 4.69 3.12
N PHE A 106 -8.00 5.18 3.21
CA PHE A 106 -9.15 4.43 2.70
C PHE A 106 -9.32 4.53 1.19
N ALA A 107 -8.94 5.66 0.56
CA ALA A 107 -8.92 5.73 -0.90
C ALA A 107 -7.80 4.86 -1.48
N CYS A 108 -6.65 4.73 -0.80
CA CYS A 108 -5.59 3.80 -1.22
C CYS A 108 -6.11 2.36 -1.23
N ALA A 109 -6.76 1.92 -0.13
CA ALA A 109 -7.39 0.62 -0.05
C ALA A 109 -8.48 0.42 -1.12
N GLY A 110 -9.33 1.42 -1.34
CA GLY A 110 -10.35 1.39 -2.39
C GLY A 110 -9.75 1.22 -3.79
N ALA A 111 -8.71 1.99 -4.13
CA ALA A 111 -8.00 1.86 -5.40
C ALA A 111 -7.34 0.49 -5.55
N GLY A 112 -6.72 -0.04 -4.49
CA GLY A 112 -6.12 -1.37 -4.45
C GLY A 112 -7.14 -2.49 -4.64
N LEU A 113 -8.28 -2.42 -3.96
CA LEU A 113 -9.37 -3.38 -4.10
C LEU A 113 -9.95 -3.38 -5.52
N LEU A 114 -10.25 -2.19 -6.06
CA LEU A 114 -10.76 -2.06 -7.44
C LEU A 114 -9.74 -2.59 -8.46
N TYR A 115 -8.45 -2.34 -8.25
CA TYR A 115 -7.38 -2.92 -9.08
C TYR A 115 -7.44 -4.46 -9.07
N LEU A 116 -7.55 -5.06 -7.89
CA LEU A 116 -7.61 -6.52 -7.73
C LEU A 116 -8.84 -7.12 -8.42
N LEU A 117 -10.02 -6.53 -8.21
CA LEU A 117 -11.26 -7.00 -8.83
C LEU A 117 -11.18 -6.97 -10.37
N VAL A 118 -10.69 -5.86 -10.93
CA VAL A 118 -10.52 -5.71 -12.39
C VAL A 118 -9.47 -6.69 -12.92
N ASP A 119 -8.40 -6.96 -12.18
CA ASP A 119 -7.34 -7.85 -12.61
C ASP A 119 -7.71 -9.34 -12.52
N LEU A 120 -8.48 -9.73 -11.50
CA LEU A 120 -8.98 -11.10 -11.33
C LEU A 120 -10.09 -11.40 -12.33
N GLY A 121 -11.07 -10.51 -12.49
CA GLY A 121 -12.16 -10.71 -13.45
C GLY A 121 -11.70 -10.79 -14.91
N ARG A 122 -10.53 -10.23 -15.25
CA ARG A 122 -9.90 -10.41 -16.58
C ARG A 122 -9.23 -11.76 -16.75
N ARG A 123 -8.69 -12.37 -15.69
CA ARG A 123 -8.13 -13.73 -15.76
C ARG A 123 -9.23 -14.74 -16.01
N ASP A 124 -10.33 -14.65 -15.29
CA ASP A 124 -11.43 -15.60 -15.41
C ASP A 124 -12.04 -15.58 -16.81
N ARG A 125 -12.18 -14.38 -17.40
CA ARG A 125 -12.61 -14.23 -18.80
C ARG A 125 -11.62 -14.82 -19.81
N GLN A 126 -10.32 -14.70 -19.57
CA GLN A 126 -9.31 -15.29 -20.46
C GLN A 126 -9.26 -16.81 -20.34
N ALA A 127 -9.50 -17.37 -19.15
CA ALA A 127 -9.59 -18.80 -18.92
C ALA A 127 -10.89 -19.42 -19.49
N ALA A 128 -11.96 -18.64 -19.60
CA ALA A 128 -13.26 -19.10 -20.09
C ALA A 128 -13.42 -19.08 -21.63
N LEU A 129 -12.50 -18.47 -22.38
CA LEU A 129 -12.52 -18.51 -23.84
C LEU A 129 -11.97 -19.86 -24.32
N PRO A 130 -12.72 -20.64 -25.14
CA PRO A 130 -12.21 -21.88 -25.70
C PRO A 130 -11.00 -21.58 -26.59
N LEU A 131 -9.99 -22.45 -26.51
CA LEU A 131 -8.87 -22.49 -27.46
C LEU A 131 -9.46 -22.90 -28.81
N THR A 132 -9.85 -21.93 -29.63
CA THR A 132 -10.08 -22.17 -31.05
C THR A 132 -8.73 -22.16 -31.73
N ASP A 133 -8.24 -23.36 -32.04
CA ASP A 133 -7.16 -23.63 -32.99
C ASP A 133 -7.59 -23.29 -34.43
#